data_AF-A0A2R6MD75-F1
#
_entry.id   AF-A0A2R6MD75-F1
#
_cell.length_a   1.000
_cell.length_b   1.000
_cell.length_c   1.000
_cell.angle_alpha   90.00
_cell.angle_beta   90.00
_cell.angle_gamma   90.00
#
_symmetry.space_group_name_H-M   'P 1'
#
loop_
_entity.id
_entity.type
_entity.pdbx_description
1 polymer ?
#
loop_
_entity_poly.entity_id
_entity_poly.type
_entity_poly.pdbx_seq_one_letter_code
_entity_poly.pdbx_strand_id
1 'polypeptide(L)'
;MTGDDSGRPIDDPAEREYGSTEARLVGLAGMGNQADALVREHPELLTDVVRGLAEIDVAAFVSAHPAAADRLQELLWTGLSEAVEEDALDDVSTAATVSFAADDCSLAGTLEIDGEAGAIAGRPGQAENSDVTISGEADVLVGLLAGDVDPKLGFLRGRFGIDGSTQTAMALAPLLSGLSQHPSE
;
A
#
# COMPACT_ATOMS: atom_id res chain seq x y z
N MET A 1 29.78 33.25 46.17
CA MET A 1 28.77 32.98 45.12
C MET A 1 29.10 31.59 44.59
N THR A 2 28.27 30.63 44.96
CA THR A 2 28.26 29.21 44.57
C THR A 2 28.10 29.06 43.05
N GLY A 3 28.93 28.24 42.39
CA GLY A 3 28.53 27.04 41.62
C GLY A 3 27.86 27.38 40.28
N ASP A 4 28.20 26.87 39.10
CA ASP A 4 28.61 25.51 38.76
C ASP A 4 29.12 25.52 37.30
N ASP A 5 30.14 24.73 37.05
CA ASP A 5 30.70 24.39 35.74
C ASP A 5 30.08 23.05 35.33
N SER A 6 29.36 22.98 34.20
CA SER A 6 29.29 21.81 33.30
C SER A 6 28.04 21.83 32.40
N GLY A 7 28.24 21.52 31.12
CA GLY A 7 27.19 20.93 30.28
C GLY A 7 26.81 21.69 29.00
N ARG A 8 27.68 21.70 28.00
CA ARG A 8 27.21 21.26 26.66
C ARG A 8 27.34 19.73 26.64
N PRO A 9 26.59 18.95 25.84
CA PRO A 9 25.68 19.33 24.75
C PRO A 9 24.29 18.70 24.87
N ILE A 10 23.26 19.33 24.30
CA ILE A 10 22.19 18.55 23.67
C ILE A 10 22.15 19.05 22.24
N ASP A 11 22.98 18.42 21.41
CA ASP A 11 22.66 18.25 20.01
C ASP A 11 21.26 17.63 20.00
N ASP A 12 20.25 18.42 19.64
CA ASP A 12 18.91 17.92 19.38
C ASP A 12 19.03 16.94 18.19
N PRO A 13 18.87 15.62 18.39
CA PRO A 13 19.05 14.67 17.31
C PRO A 13 17.85 14.64 16.35
N ALA A 14 16.82 15.46 16.57
CA ALA A 14 15.62 15.50 15.73
C ALA A 14 15.76 16.37 14.47
N GLU A 15 16.78 17.24 14.38
CA GLU A 15 16.98 18.14 13.23
C GLU A 15 18.18 17.77 12.35
N ARG A 16 18.43 16.46 12.19
CA ARG A 16 19.24 16.02 11.04
C ARG A 16 18.33 15.90 9.83
N GLU A 17 18.28 16.98 9.06
CA GLU A 17 17.76 17.07 7.68
C GLU A 17 18.38 15.99 6.78
N TYR A 18 17.86 14.78 6.89
CA TYR A 18 17.53 13.88 5.79
C TYR A 18 16.01 13.74 5.91
N GLY A 19 15.27 14.32 4.97
CA GLY A 19 13.81 14.49 5.07
C GLY A 19 13.12 13.20 5.52
N SER A 20 12.21 13.31 6.50
CA SER A 20 11.50 12.15 7.07
C SER A 20 10.89 11.28 5.95
N THR A 21 10.76 9.97 6.20
CA THR A 21 10.11 9.03 5.26
C THR A 21 8.76 9.58 4.77
N GLU A 22 8.02 10.23 5.67
CA GLU A 22 6.80 10.99 5.37
C GLU A 22 7.00 12.12 4.34
N ALA A 23 8.01 12.99 4.50
CA ALA A 23 8.31 14.04 3.53
C ALA A 23 8.67 13.48 2.15
N ARG A 24 9.34 12.33 2.10
CA ARG A 24 9.62 11.61 0.85
C ARG A 24 8.33 11.12 0.19
N LEU A 25 7.43 10.50 0.96
CA LEU A 25 6.14 10.03 0.48
C LEU A 25 5.28 11.19 -0.07
N VAL A 26 5.24 12.33 0.63
CA VAL A 26 4.57 13.54 0.12
C VAL A 26 5.20 14.03 -1.19
N GLY A 27 6.54 13.96 -1.30
CA GLY A 27 7.27 14.27 -2.53
C GLY A 27 6.86 13.37 -3.70
N LEU A 28 6.81 12.06 -3.47
CA LEU A 28 6.37 11.06 -4.45
C LEU A 28 4.91 11.29 -4.87
N ALA A 29 4.02 11.58 -3.91
CA ALA A 29 2.63 11.94 -4.20
C ALA A 29 2.53 13.21 -5.06
N GLY A 30 3.48 14.14 -4.94
CA GLY A 30 3.58 15.32 -5.80
C GLY A 30 3.82 15.00 -7.28
N MET A 31 4.41 13.83 -7.56
CA MET A 31 4.74 13.36 -8.91
C MET A 31 3.60 12.55 -9.56
N GLY A 32 2.54 12.23 -8.80
CA GLY A 32 1.43 11.35 -9.23
C GLY A 32 0.66 11.80 -10.47
N ASN A 33 0.68 13.09 -10.84
CA ASN A 33 0.05 13.58 -12.08
C ASN A 33 0.66 12.98 -13.37
N GLN A 34 1.77 12.25 -13.26
CA GLN A 34 2.43 11.52 -14.34
C GLN A 34 2.64 10.05 -14.00
N ALA A 35 1.78 9.46 -13.14
CA ALA A 35 1.94 8.10 -12.59
C ALA A 35 2.34 7.06 -13.64
N ASP A 36 1.66 7.01 -14.80
CA ASP A 36 1.94 6.04 -15.86
C ASP A 36 3.36 6.16 -16.44
N ALA A 37 3.81 7.40 -16.70
CA ALA A 37 5.15 7.64 -17.22
C ALA A 37 6.20 7.34 -16.13
N LEU A 38 5.90 7.76 -14.91
CA LEU A 38 6.79 7.62 -13.76
C LEU A 38 7.05 6.15 -13.41
N VAL A 39 6.00 5.33 -13.35
CA VAL A 39 6.08 3.89 -13.10
C VAL A 39 6.86 3.17 -14.19
N ARG A 40 6.63 3.54 -15.46
CA ARG A 40 7.33 2.92 -16.60
C ARG A 40 8.82 3.28 -16.64
N GLU A 41 9.16 4.51 -16.26
CA GLU A 41 10.55 4.98 -16.23
C GLU A 41 11.30 4.53 -14.96
N HIS A 42 10.58 4.36 -13.86
CA HIS A 42 11.12 4.07 -12.53
C HIS A 42 10.27 3.01 -11.78
N PRO A 43 10.33 1.74 -12.18
CA PRO A 43 9.56 0.67 -11.53
C PRO A 43 9.91 0.49 -10.04
N GLU A 44 11.11 0.90 -9.62
CA GLU A 44 11.54 0.89 -8.21
C GLU A 44 10.68 1.78 -7.30
N LEU A 45 9.95 2.75 -7.86
CA LEU A 45 9.08 3.65 -7.10
C LEU A 45 7.97 2.91 -6.38
N LEU A 46 7.47 1.82 -6.94
CA LEU A 46 6.46 0.97 -6.29
C LEU A 46 7.00 0.45 -4.96
N THR A 47 8.18 -0.16 -4.98
CA THR A 47 8.85 -0.69 -3.79
C THR A 47 9.15 0.44 -2.79
N ASP A 48 9.53 1.60 -3.30
CA ASP A 48 9.87 2.78 -2.52
C ASP A 48 8.68 3.39 -1.77
N VAL A 49 7.49 3.40 -2.39
CA VAL A 49 6.24 3.82 -1.75
C VAL A 49 5.81 2.80 -0.71
N VAL A 50 5.78 1.51 -1.05
CA VAL A 50 5.38 0.45 -0.13
C VAL A 50 6.27 0.40 1.11
N ARG A 51 7.60 0.42 0.93
CA ARG A 51 8.56 0.48 2.03
C ARG A 51 8.37 1.73 2.88
N GLY A 52 8.19 2.89 2.24
CA GLY A 52 7.98 4.14 2.96
C GLY A 52 6.72 4.10 3.83
N LEU A 53 5.62 3.54 3.31
CA LEU A 53 4.38 3.36 4.06
C LEU A 53 4.55 2.36 5.22
N ALA A 54 5.33 1.30 5.05
CA ALA A 54 5.59 0.31 6.10
C ALA A 54 6.46 0.84 7.27
N GLU A 55 7.19 1.94 7.04
CA GLU A 55 8.08 2.56 8.04
C GLU A 55 7.38 3.64 8.89
N ILE A 56 6.15 4.02 8.56
CA ILE A 56 5.41 5.10 9.23
C ILE A 56 4.12 4.60 9.86
N ASP A 57 3.50 5.44 10.68
CA ASP A 57 2.12 5.26 11.12
C ASP A 57 1.19 5.67 9.97
N VAL A 58 0.63 4.68 9.26
CA VAL A 58 -0.15 4.93 8.04
C VAL A 58 -1.45 5.66 8.37
N ALA A 59 -2.08 5.33 9.50
CA ALA A 59 -3.33 5.98 9.92
C ALA A 59 -3.12 7.47 10.23
N ALA A 60 -2.02 7.80 10.92
CA ALA A 60 -1.64 9.19 11.19
C ALA A 60 -1.32 9.95 9.89
N PHE A 61 -0.58 9.33 8.98
CA PHE A 61 -0.22 9.91 7.69
C PHE A 61 -1.44 10.20 6.81
N VAL A 62 -2.34 9.22 6.66
CA VAL A 62 -3.58 9.39 5.89
C VAL A 62 -4.44 10.52 6.46
N SER A 63 -4.48 10.63 7.80
CA SER A 63 -5.20 11.71 8.48
C SER A 63 -4.59 13.09 8.24
N ALA A 64 -3.25 13.19 8.21
CA ALA A 64 -2.53 14.44 7.97
C ALA A 64 -2.49 14.84 6.48
N HIS A 65 -2.43 13.85 5.59
CA HIS A 65 -2.15 14.01 4.16
C HIS A 65 -3.09 13.16 3.27
N PRO A 66 -4.42 13.33 3.37
CA PRO A 66 -5.37 12.46 2.67
C PRO A 66 -5.20 12.48 1.13
N ALA A 67 -4.98 13.66 0.55
CA ALA A 67 -4.73 13.78 -0.89
C ALA A 67 -3.37 13.20 -1.32
N ALA A 68 -2.39 13.09 -0.41
CA ALA A 68 -1.12 12.44 -0.72
C ALA A 68 -1.29 10.92 -0.68
N ALA A 69 -2.03 10.40 0.30
CA ALA A 69 -2.39 8.99 0.38
C ALA A 69 -3.11 8.52 -0.89
N ASP A 70 -4.13 9.25 -1.36
CA ASP A 70 -4.85 8.91 -2.59
C ASP A 70 -3.91 8.80 -3.80
N ARG A 71 -2.99 9.77 -3.97
CA ARG A 71 -2.04 9.75 -5.10
C ARG A 71 -0.98 8.68 -4.98
N LEU A 72 -0.51 8.37 -3.77
CA LEU A 72 0.40 7.25 -3.56
C LEU A 72 -0.29 5.95 -3.91
N GLN A 73 -1.56 5.81 -3.55
CA GLN A 73 -2.36 4.66 -3.90
C GLN A 73 -2.57 4.53 -5.41
N GLU A 74 -2.82 5.63 -6.13
CA GLU A 74 -2.82 5.65 -7.60
C GLU A 74 -1.49 5.14 -8.17
N LEU A 75 -0.36 5.63 -7.65
CA LEU A 75 0.97 5.16 -8.07
C LEU A 75 1.18 3.66 -7.80
N LEU A 76 0.74 3.17 -6.63
CA LEU A 76 0.82 1.74 -6.29
C LEU A 76 0.01 0.90 -7.27
N TRP A 77 -1.21 1.34 -7.60
CA TRP A 77 -2.09 0.63 -8.50
C TRP A 77 -1.61 0.64 -9.94
N THR A 78 -1.12 1.77 -10.45
CA THR A 78 -0.49 1.84 -11.76
C THR A 78 0.75 0.96 -11.82
N GLY A 79 1.58 0.97 -10.78
CA GLY A 79 2.74 0.09 -10.65
C GLY A 79 2.36 -1.38 -10.73
N LEU A 80 1.33 -1.76 -9.99
CA LEU A 80 0.83 -3.12 -9.95
C LEU A 80 0.20 -3.55 -11.28
N SER A 81 -0.57 -2.70 -11.94
CA SER A 81 -1.17 -3.02 -13.25
C SER A 81 -0.14 -3.21 -14.35
N GLU A 82 0.98 -2.47 -14.33
CA GLU A 82 2.07 -2.66 -15.30
C GLU A 82 2.94 -3.88 -14.94
N ALA A 83 2.96 -4.32 -13.68
CA ALA A 83 3.75 -5.45 -13.21
C ALA A 83 3.04 -6.81 -13.31
N VAL A 84 1.71 -6.83 -13.38
CA VAL A 84 0.94 -8.07 -13.54
C VAL A 84 1.21 -8.68 -14.91
N GLU A 85 1.68 -9.93 -14.89
CA GLU A 85 1.82 -10.77 -16.08
C GLU A 85 0.45 -11.39 -16.43
N GLU A 86 0.18 -11.60 -17.72
CA GLU A 86 -1.10 -12.16 -18.20
C GLU A 86 -1.42 -13.52 -17.54
N ASP A 87 -0.40 -14.35 -17.29
CA ASP A 87 -0.53 -15.67 -16.68
C ASP A 87 -0.76 -15.64 -15.16
N ALA A 88 -0.50 -14.51 -14.49
CA ALA A 88 -0.84 -14.34 -13.07
C ALA A 88 -2.36 -14.35 -12.83
N LEU A 89 -3.15 -14.14 -13.90
CA LEU A 89 -4.61 -14.11 -13.89
C LEU A 89 -5.24 -15.32 -14.57
N ASP A 90 -4.46 -16.32 -15.01
CA ASP A 90 -4.98 -17.53 -15.69
C ASP A 90 -6.03 -18.29 -14.85
N ASP A 91 -5.89 -18.25 -13.52
CA ASP A 91 -6.83 -18.86 -12.58
C ASP A 91 -8.06 -17.97 -12.29
N VAL A 92 -8.06 -16.72 -12.77
CA VAL A 92 -9.12 -15.72 -12.59
C VAL A 92 -9.92 -15.60 -13.88
N SER A 93 -10.89 -16.48 -14.10
CA SER A 93 -11.65 -16.52 -15.36
C SER A 93 -12.78 -15.49 -15.50
N THR A 94 -12.99 -14.63 -14.49
CA THR A 94 -14.12 -13.69 -14.45
C THR A 94 -13.73 -12.37 -13.83
N ALA A 95 -14.33 -11.28 -14.32
CA ALA A 95 -14.16 -9.97 -13.71
C ALA A 95 -14.57 -9.96 -12.24
N ALA A 96 -13.81 -9.24 -11.40
CA ALA A 96 -14.07 -9.13 -9.97
C ALA A 96 -13.69 -7.76 -9.43
N THR A 97 -14.47 -7.24 -8.49
CA THR A 97 -14.20 -5.99 -7.79
C THR A 97 -13.89 -6.25 -6.32
N VAL A 98 -12.74 -5.78 -5.87
CA VAL A 98 -12.21 -5.98 -4.52
C VAL A 98 -12.05 -4.63 -3.85
N SER A 99 -12.73 -4.42 -2.73
CA SER A 99 -12.52 -3.24 -1.90
C SER A 99 -11.54 -3.55 -0.77
N PHE A 100 -10.68 -2.58 -0.45
CA PHE A 100 -9.83 -2.55 0.73
C PHE A 100 -10.28 -1.37 1.58
N ALA A 101 -10.47 -1.57 2.89
CA ALA A 101 -10.89 -0.51 3.80
C ALA A 101 -10.12 -0.61 5.12
N ALA A 102 -9.46 0.48 5.50
CA ALA A 102 -8.84 0.58 6.80
C ALA A 102 -9.90 0.83 7.89
N ASP A 103 -9.82 0.13 9.01
CA ASP A 103 -10.76 0.25 10.12
C ASP A 103 -10.41 1.44 11.06
N ASP A 104 -9.17 1.94 10.97
CA ASP A 104 -8.57 2.93 11.86
C ASP A 104 -8.38 4.31 11.21
N CYS A 105 -8.53 4.43 9.90
CA CYS A 105 -8.46 5.70 9.16
C CYS A 105 -9.34 5.70 7.91
N SER A 106 -9.32 6.78 7.13
CA SER A 106 -10.11 6.91 5.89
C SER A 106 -9.48 6.24 4.66
N LEU A 107 -8.41 5.45 4.83
CA LEU A 107 -7.75 4.77 3.72
C LEU A 107 -8.70 3.71 3.14
N ALA A 108 -9.01 3.85 1.87
CA ALA A 108 -9.84 2.89 1.16
C ALA A 108 -9.36 2.75 -0.28
N GLY A 109 -9.51 1.55 -0.84
CA GLY A 109 -9.12 1.24 -2.20
C GLY A 109 -10.04 0.29 -2.89
N THR A 110 -10.04 0.36 -4.20
CA THR A 110 -10.73 -0.59 -5.06
C THR A 110 -9.73 -1.15 -6.06
N LEU A 111 -9.73 -2.47 -6.21
CA LEU A 111 -9.04 -3.19 -7.27
C LEU A 111 -10.10 -3.88 -8.13
N GLU A 112 -10.11 -3.55 -9.41
CA GLU A 112 -10.92 -4.17 -10.44
C GLU A 112 -10.01 -5.13 -11.21
N ILE A 113 -10.43 -6.39 -11.30
CA ILE A 113 -9.72 -7.44 -12.02
C ILE A 113 -10.55 -7.78 -13.25
N ASP A 114 -9.94 -7.73 -14.43
CA ASP A 114 -10.49 -8.23 -15.68
C ASP A 114 -9.71 -9.47 -16.11
N GLY A 115 -10.22 -10.62 -15.68
CA GLY A 115 -9.64 -11.93 -15.98
C GLY A 115 -9.66 -12.31 -17.46
N GLU A 116 -10.60 -11.78 -18.25
CA GLU A 116 -10.65 -12.05 -19.69
C GLU A 116 -9.62 -11.22 -20.46
N ALA A 117 -9.36 -10.00 -19.99
CA ALA A 117 -8.35 -9.11 -20.56
C ALA A 117 -6.94 -9.33 -19.99
N GLY A 118 -6.79 -10.14 -18.93
CA GLY A 118 -5.52 -10.31 -18.23
C GLY A 118 -5.03 -8.99 -17.60
N ALA A 119 -5.94 -8.14 -17.14
CA ALA A 119 -5.63 -6.80 -16.67
C ALA A 119 -6.22 -6.55 -15.29
N ILE A 120 -5.58 -5.64 -14.55
CA ILE A 120 -6.11 -5.10 -13.30
C ILE A 120 -6.06 -3.57 -13.33
N ALA A 121 -6.97 -2.93 -12.62
CA ALA A 121 -6.99 -1.50 -12.44
C ALA A 121 -7.36 -1.18 -10.99
N GLY A 122 -6.56 -0.35 -10.33
CA GLY A 122 -6.85 0.09 -8.98
C GLY A 122 -7.18 1.58 -8.91
N ARG A 123 -7.98 1.96 -7.91
CA ARG A 123 -8.29 3.37 -7.61
C ARG A 123 -8.43 3.61 -6.10
N PRO A 124 -8.19 4.85 -5.64
CA PRO A 124 -8.54 5.25 -4.28
C PRO A 124 -10.05 5.26 -4.08
N GLY A 125 -10.46 5.07 -2.82
CA GLY A 125 -11.84 4.97 -2.40
C GLY A 125 -12.43 3.57 -2.54
N GLN A 126 -13.55 3.37 -1.84
CA GLN A 126 -14.29 2.12 -1.81
C GLN A 126 -15.33 2.05 -2.95
N ALA A 127 -15.46 0.89 -3.59
CA ALA A 127 -16.51 0.66 -4.58
C ALA A 127 -17.87 0.47 -3.89
N GLU A 128 -18.93 1.03 -4.49
CA GLU A 128 -20.31 0.85 -4.00
C GLU A 128 -20.77 -0.62 -4.06
N ASN A 129 -20.28 -1.38 -5.03
CA ASN A 129 -20.56 -2.80 -5.20
C ASN A 129 -19.23 -3.52 -5.40
N SER A 130 -18.76 -4.19 -4.35
CA SER A 130 -17.58 -5.06 -4.44
C SER A 130 -17.98 -6.51 -4.17
N ASP A 131 -17.37 -7.41 -4.93
CA ASP A 131 -17.55 -8.85 -4.76
C ASP A 131 -16.86 -9.34 -3.49
N VAL A 132 -15.78 -8.67 -3.09
CA VAL A 132 -15.02 -8.92 -1.87
C VAL A 132 -14.64 -7.60 -1.22
N THR A 133 -14.76 -7.52 0.11
CA THR A 133 -14.19 -6.44 0.92
C THR A 133 -13.17 -7.02 1.89
N ILE A 134 -11.94 -6.50 1.83
CA ILE A 134 -10.86 -6.79 2.78
C ILE A 134 -10.78 -5.61 3.74
N SER A 135 -10.92 -5.86 5.04
CA SER A 135 -10.88 -4.82 6.07
C SER A 135 -9.86 -5.13 7.16
N GLY A 136 -9.19 -4.12 7.69
CA GLY A 136 -8.22 -4.26 8.78
C GLY A 136 -7.55 -2.95 9.13
N GLU A 137 -6.58 -2.95 10.04
CA GLU A 137 -5.79 -1.74 10.34
C GLU A 137 -4.96 -1.33 9.10
N ALA A 138 -4.74 -0.03 8.90
CA ALA A 138 -4.03 0.49 7.74
C ALA A 138 -2.63 -0.13 7.59
N ASP A 139 -1.92 -0.29 8.70
CA ASP A 139 -0.59 -0.91 8.74
C ASP A 139 -0.63 -2.40 8.34
N VAL A 140 -1.73 -3.11 8.64
CA VAL A 140 -1.91 -4.51 8.20
C VAL A 140 -2.13 -4.57 6.69
N LEU A 141 -2.94 -3.67 6.14
CA LEU A 141 -3.19 -3.60 4.69
C LEU A 141 -1.92 -3.24 3.92
N VAL A 142 -1.14 -2.27 4.40
CA VAL A 142 0.17 -1.94 3.82
C VAL A 142 1.13 -3.11 3.99
N GLY A 143 1.15 -3.77 5.14
CA GLY A 143 1.98 -4.95 5.38
C GLY A 143 1.66 -6.13 4.46
N LEU A 144 0.42 -6.28 4.00
CA LEU A 144 0.06 -7.26 2.97
C LEU A 144 0.70 -6.92 1.61
N LEU A 145 0.71 -5.64 1.24
CA LEU A 145 1.35 -5.16 0.01
C LEU A 145 2.89 -5.23 0.09
N ALA A 146 3.46 -4.96 1.26
CA ALA A 146 4.90 -5.05 1.52
C ALA A 146 5.42 -6.49 1.64
N GLY A 147 4.53 -7.46 1.83
CA GLY A 147 4.90 -8.85 2.12
C GLY A 147 5.33 -9.09 3.56
N ASP A 148 5.25 -8.09 4.43
CA ASP A 148 5.50 -8.22 5.87
C ASP A 148 4.41 -9.04 6.58
N VAL A 149 3.20 -9.05 6.01
CA VAL A 149 2.07 -9.86 6.47
C VAL A 149 1.79 -10.96 5.45
N ASP A 150 1.99 -12.21 5.85
CA ASP A 150 1.52 -13.36 5.06
C ASP A 150 -0.02 -13.33 4.99
N PRO A 151 -0.63 -13.30 3.80
CA PRO A 151 -2.08 -13.17 3.66
C PRO A 151 -2.86 -14.32 4.32
N LYS A 152 -2.37 -15.57 4.21
CA LYS A 152 -3.05 -16.74 4.77
C LYS A 152 -3.00 -16.73 6.29
N LEU A 153 -1.81 -16.49 6.85
CA LEU A 153 -1.60 -16.44 8.30
C LEU A 153 -2.26 -15.20 8.92
N GLY A 154 -2.24 -14.06 8.24
CA GLY A 154 -2.90 -12.84 8.68
C GLY A 154 -4.41 -13.04 8.83
N PHE A 155 -5.05 -13.62 7.82
CA PHE A 155 -6.47 -13.96 7.87
C PHE A 155 -6.79 -14.98 8.97
N LEU A 156 -6.05 -16.10 9.04
CA LEU A 156 -6.27 -17.14 10.04
C LEU A 156 -6.07 -16.65 11.49
N ARG A 157 -5.21 -15.63 11.68
CA ARG A 157 -4.99 -14.98 12.98
C ARG A 157 -5.98 -13.85 13.26
N GLY A 158 -6.88 -13.53 12.33
CA GLY A 158 -7.87 -12.48 12.47
C GLY A 158 -7.26 -11.07 12.45
N ARG A 159 -6.13 -10.86 11.76
CA ARG A 159 -5.52 -9.52 11.61
C ARG A 159 -6.29 -8.64 10.62
N PHE A 160 -7.00 -9.27 9.69
CA PHE A 160 -7.87 -8.60 8.74
C PHE A 160 -9.07 -9.53 8.43
N GLY A 161 -10.18 -8.93 8.04
CA GLY A 161 -11.40 -9.59 7.60
C GLY A 161 -11.48 -9.70 6.09
N ILE A 162 -12.24 -10.69 5.62
CA ILE A 162 -12.66 -10.83 4.23
C ILE A 162 -14.17 -11.05 4.26
N ASP A 163 -14.92 -10.14 3.66
CA ASP A 163 -16.36 -10.27 3.44
C ASP A 163 -16.65 -10.43 1.95
N GLY A 164 -17.69 -11.20 1.60
CA GLY A 164 -18.09 -11.44 0.21
C GLY A 164 -17.71 -12.82 -0.34
N SER A 165 -17.41 -12.88 -1.65
CA SER A 165 -17.20 -14.12 -2.40
C SER A 165 -15.90 -14.82 -1.98
N THR A 166 -16.04 -15.98 -1.34
CA THR A 166 -14.88 -16.84 -1.00
C THR A 166 -14.10 -17.27 -2.24
N GLN A 167 -14.79 -17.48 -3.37
CA GLN A 167 -14.14 -17.85 -4.64
C GLN A 167 -13.20 -16.74 -5.13
N THR A 168 -13.69 -15.49 -5.11
CA THR A 168 -12.90 -14.31 -5.49
C THR A 168 -11.73 -14.09 -4.52
N ALA A 169 -11.97 -14.25 -3.22
CA ALA A 169 -10.91 -14.15 -2.20
C ALA A 169 -9.80 -15.21 -2.40
N MET A 170 -10.16 -16.43 -2.78
CA MET A 170 -9.17 -17.47 -3.09
C MET A 170 -8.40 -17.18 -4.38
N ALA A 171 -9.05 -16.57 -5.38
CA ALA A 171 -8.42 -16.13 -6.63
C ALA A 171 -7.43 -14.96 -6.42
N LEU A 172 -7.65 -14.12 -5.42
CA LEU A 172 -6.74 -13.04 -5.02
C LEU A 172 -5.51 -13.52 -4.24
N ALA A 173 -5.61 -14.65 -3.54
CA ALA A 173 -4.52 -15.17 -2.74
C ALA A 173 -3.18 -15.31 -3.50
N PRO A 174 -3.11 -15.87 -4.72
CA PRO A 174 -1.88 -15.91 -5.49
C PRO A 174 -1.38 -14.51 -5.91
N LEU A 175 -2.25 -13.57 -6.26
CA LEU A 175 -1.85 -12.20 -6.62
C LEU A 175 -1.19 -11.47 -5.43
N LEU A 176 -1.80 -11.54 -4.26
CA LEU A 176 -1.24 -10.96 -3.02
C LEU A 176 0.05 -11.70 -2.59
N SER A 177 0.10 -13.01 -2.82
CA SER A 177 1.31 -13.79 -2.56
C SER A 177 2.45 -13.40 -3.52
N GLY A 178 2.16 -13.16 -4.80
CA GLY A 178 3.13 -12.71 -5.80
C GLY A 178 3.73 -11.35 -5.43
N LEU A 179 2.89 -10.42 -4.95
CA LEU A 179 3.35 -9.13 -4.42
C LEU A 179 4.33 -9.29 -3.24
N SER A 180 4.04 -10.22 -2.33
CA SER A 180 4.92 -10.51 -1.19
C SER A 180 6.19 -11.29 -1.54
N GLN A 181 6.25 -11.93 -2.70
CA GLN A 181 7.34 -12.82 -3.12
C GLN A 181 8.31 -12.22 -4.13
N HIS A 182 8.38 -10.89 -4.22
CA HIS A 182 9.57 -10.22 -4.75
C HIS A 182 10.52 -9.88 -3.59
N PRO A 183 11.34 -10.83 -3.09
CA PRO A 183 12.50 -10.44 -2.30
C PRO A 183 13.37 -9.61 -3.24
N SER A 184 13.64 -8.37 -2.83
CA SER A 184 14.77 -7.63 -3.36
C SER A 184 16.01 -8.50 -3.16
N GLU A 185 16.56 -9.06 -4.24
CA GLU A 185 17.93 -9.57 -4.25
C GLU A 185 18.94 -8.41 -4.16
#